data_AF-A0A372LY80-F1
#
_entry.id   AF-A0A372LY80-F1
#
_cell.length_a   1.000
_cell.length_b   1.000
_cell.length_c   1.000
_cell.angle_alpha   90.00
_cell.angle_beta   90.00
_cell.angle_gamma   90.00
#
_symmetry.space_group_name_H-M   'P 1'
#
loop_
_entity.id
_entity.type
_entity.pdbx_description
1 polymer ?
#
loop_
_entity_poly.entity_id
_entity_poly.type
_entity_poly.pdbx_seq_one_letter_code
_entity_poly.pdbx_strand_id
1 'polypeptide(L)'
;MIGEDASGAAQLLALQRSVPYPIVLVGGLWTAQILAMRAAATGIRVAVETGRAPAWHALSVAGASGPHPITLHGVGDLPSLQPTPLSPALVVRDCGVHPPRATAAGPWQPVLTLLHHLGPAAPRLLRTAALVGLQRLSPAEADQAAAVLGLTARERAALPELPDGVTLWCAGPDRRRVTTPANDVETGLLGNPRRIG
;
A
#
# COMPACT_ATOMS: atom_id res chain seq x y z
N MET A 1 8.33 -4.53 7.66
CA MET A 1 8.86 -3.17 7.79
C MET A 1 8.33 -2.30 6.66
N ILE A 2 7.90 -1.06 6.92
CA ILE A 2 7.46 -0.09 5.89
C ILE A 2 8.54 0.94 5.56
N GLY A 3 9.53 1.10 6.43
CA GLY A 3 10.63 2.04 6.26
C GLY A 3 11.11 2.53 7.62
N GLU A 4 11.74 3.70 7.63
CA GLU A 4 12.29 4.34 8.82
C GLU A 4 11.67 5.74 8.99
N ASP A 5 11.50 6.17 10.24
CA ASP A 5 11.12 7.54 10.52
C ASP A 5 12.33 8.51 10.49
N ALA A 6 12.09 9.78 10.79
CA ALA A 6 13.14 10.80 10.77
C ALA A 6 14.28 10.55 11.77
N SER A 7 14.08 9.69 12.78
CA SER A 7 15.12 9.28 13.73
C SER A 7 15.89 8.02 13.30
N GLY A 8 15.54 7.43 12.15
CA GLY A 8 16.07 6.15 11.70
C GLY A 8 15.39 4.94 12.35
N ALA A 9 14.30 5.14 13.11
CA ALA A 9 13.63 4.04 13.78
C ALA A 9 12.75 3.26 12.79
N ALA A 10 12.96 1.95 12.71
CA ALA A 10 12.21 1.07 11.83
C ALA A 10 10.71 1.08 12.17
N GLN A 11 9.89 1.35 11.17
CA GLN A 11 8.44 1.35 11.27
C GLN A 11 7.89 0.06 10.67
N LEU A 12 6.92 -0.55 11.35
CA LEU A 12 6.30 -1.82 10.96
C LEU A 12 4.81 -1.61 10.63
N LEU A 13 4.32 -2.34 9.63
CA LEU A 13 2.90 -2.46 9.39
C LEU A 13 2.39 -3.71 10.11
N ALA A 14 1.42 -3.55 11.01
CA ALA A 14 0.81 -4.67 11.71
C ALA A 14 -0.17 -5.41 10.77
N LEU A 15 0.36 -6.28 9.89
CA LEU A 15 -0.43 -7.02 8.90
C LEU A 15 -1.12 -8.26 9.47
N GLN A 16 -0.57 -8.85 10.52
CA GLN A 16 -1.14 -10.04 11.18
C GLN A 16 -2.08 -9.61 12.30
N ARG A 17 -3.34 -9.33 11.96
CA ARG A 17 -4.36 -8.88 12.93
C ARG A 17 -5.61 -9.75 12.86
N SER A 18 -6.23 -10.02 14.00
CA SER A 18 -7.54 -10.67 14.10
C SER A 18 -8.71 -9.76 13.72
N VAL A 19 -8.47 -8.47 13.48
CA VAL A 19 -9.46 -7.47 13.09
C VAL A 19 -9.24 -6.99 11.66
N PRO A 20 -10.30 -6.57 10.94
CA PRO A 20 -10.16 -5.97 9.61
C PRO A 20 -9.14 -4.82 9.60
N TYR A 21 -8.22 -4.85 8.64
CA TYR A 21 -7.19 -3.83 8.49
C TYR A 21 -7.11 -3.32 7.05
N PRO A 22 -8.07 -2.47 6.62
CA PRO A 22 -8.03 -1.81 5.33
C PRO A 22 -6.97 -0.71 5.34
N ILE A 23 -6.07 -0.76 4.36
CA ILE A 23 -4.99 0.19 4.15
C ILE A 23 -5.23 0.87 2.80
N VAL A 24 -5.05 2.19 2.72
CA VAL A 24 -5.06 2.92 1.46
C VAL A 24 -3.70 3.55 1.26
N LEU A 25 -3.06 3.31 0.12
CA LEU A 25 -1.85 4.00 -0.28
C LEU A 25 -2.18 4.92 -1.47
N VAL A 26 -2.06 6.22 -1.28
CA VAL A 26 -2.18 7.23 -2.34
C VAL A 26 -0.77 7.58 -2.79
N GLY A 27 -0.34 7.04 -3.92
CA GLY A 27 1.04 7.16 -4.35
C GLY A 27 1.44 6.18 -5.44
N GLY A 28 2.73 5.87 -5.47
CA GLY A 28 3.36 5.09 -6.53
C GLY A 28 3.22 3.58 -6.34
N LEU A 29 3.10 2.90 -7.48
CA LEU A 29 3.15 1.44 -7.60
C LEU A 29 4.39 0.84 -6.92
N TRP A 30 5.55 1.46 -7.08
CA TRP A 30 6.82 0.99 -6.53
C TRP A 30 6.74 0.76 -5.02
N THR A 31 6.12 1.67 -4.27
CA THR A 31 5.97 1.49 -2.81
C THR A 31 5.01 0.36 -2.48
N ALA A 32 3.92 0.20 -3.22
CA ALA A 32 3.02 -0.94 -3.04
C ALA A 32 3.74 -2.28 -3.30
N GLN A 33 4.61 -2.32 -4.31
CA GLN A 33 5.44 -3.48 -4.65
C GLN A 33 6.44 -3.82 -3.53
N ILE A 34 7.13 -2.81 -2.98
CA ILE A 34 8.01 -3.03 -1.82
C ILE A 34 7.24 -3.56 -0.63
N LEU A 35 6.08 -2.99 -0.32
CA LEU A 35 5.27 -3.47 0.79
C LEU A 35 4.79 -4.92 0.57
N ALA A 36 4.45 -5.29 -0.66
CA ALA A 36 4.11 -6.66 -1.03
C ALA A 36 5.29 -7.61 -0.84
N MET A 37 6.48 -7.26 -1.34
CA MET A 37 7.70 -8.08 -1.16
C MET A 37 8.05 -8.24 0.31
N ARG A 38 7.99 -7.16 1.09
CA ARG A 38 8.30 -7.20 2.52
C ARG A 38 7.27 -7.99 3.32
N ALA A 39 6.00 -7.98 2.92
CA ALA A 39 5.00 -8.86 3.51
C ALA A 39 5.33 -10.35 3.20
N ALA A 40 5.63 -10.67 1.95
CA ALA A 40 6.00 -12.01 1.52
C ALA A 40 7.24 -12.53 2.27
N ALA A 41 8.27 -11.69 2.42
CA ALA A 41 9.48 -12.01 3.17
C ALA A 41 9.23 -12.32 4.66
N THR A 42 8.09 -11.90 5.22
CA THR A 42 7.69 -12.19 6.61
C THR A 42 6.76 -13.39 6.76
N GLY A 43 6.52 -14.15 5.70
CA GLY A 43 5.64 -15.33 5.74
C GLY A 43 4.19 -15.08 5.33
N ILE A 44 3.85 -13.87 4.90
CA ILE A 44 2.49 -13.52 4.51
C ILE A 44 2.28 -13.89 3.04
N ARG A 45 1.23 -14.66 2.74
CA ARG A 45 0.84 -14.93 1.34
C ARG A 45 0.34 -13.63 0.71
N VAL A 46 0.80 -13.28 -0.49
CA VAL A 46 0.35 -12.05 -1.16
C VAL A 46 -0.44 -12.39 -2.41
N ALA A 47 -1.65 -11.84 -2.49
CA ALA A 47 -2.47 -11.90 -3.69
C ALA A 47 -2.69 -10.48 -4.21
N VAL A 48 -2.29 -10.24 -5.45
CA VAL A 48 -2.41 -8.95 -6.12
C VAL A 48 -3.57 -9.02 -7.10
N GLU A 49 -4.62 -8.26 -6.83
CA GLU A 49 -5.72 -8.00 -7.76
C GLU A 49 -5.35 -6.76 -8.60
N THR A 50 -5.07 -6.94 -9.89
CA THR A 50 -4.53 -5.85 -10.72
C THR A 50 -5.02 -5.87 -12.17
N GLY A 51 -5.31 -4.68 -12.70
CA GLY A 51 -5.59 -4.49 -14.13
C GLY A 51 -4.32 -4.31 -14.97
N ARG A 52 -3.15 -4.30 -14.32
CA ARG A 52 -1.84 -4.03 -14.92
C ARG A 52 -0.82 -5.11 -14.55
N ALA A 53 -1.20 -6.36 -14.76
CA ALA A 53 -0.40 -7.55 -14.45
C ALA A 53 1.08 -7.47 -14.90
N PRO A 54 1.43 -6.93 -16.09
CA PRO A 54 2.83 -6.77 -16.50
C PRO A 54 3.69 -5.98 -15.50
N ALA A 55 3.11 -5.00 -14.82
CA ALA A 55 3.82 -4.18 -13.85
C ALA A 55 4.16 -4.97 -12.57
N TRP A 56 3.42 -6.02 -12.24
CA TRP A 56 3.63 -6.88 -11.07
C TRP A 56 4.36 -8.19 -11.38
N HIS A 57 4.58 -8.48 -12.67
CA HIS A 57 5.08 -9.78 -13.13
C HIS A 57 6.44 -10.16 -12.51
N ALA A 58 7.38 -9.20 -12.45
CA ALA A 58 8.70 -9.44 -11.86
C ALA A 58 8.62 -9.94 -10.41
N LEU A 59 7.70 -9.39 -9.61
CA LEU A 59 7.47 -9.81 -8.22
C LEU A 59 6.90 -11.22 -8.14
N SER A 60 5.95 -11.54 -9.01
CA SER A 60 5.35 -12.87 -9.05
C SER A 60 6.36 -13.94 -9.40
N VAL A 61 7.21 -13.71 -10.41
CA VAL A 61 8.29 -14.62 -10.78
C VAL A 61 9.33 -14.76 -9.66
N ALA A 62 9.77 -13.65 -9.05
CA ALA A 62 10.72 -13.70 -7.94
C ALA A 62 10.16 -14.45 -6.72
N GLY A 63 8.87 -14.32 -6.45
CA GLY A 63 8.19 -15.03 -5.37
C GLY A 63 7.87 -16.49 -5.68
N ALA A 64 7.79 -16.89 -6.95
CA ALA A 64 7.36 -18.23 -7.37
C ALA A 64 8.31 -19.34 -6.92
N SER A 65 9.61 -19.05 -6.83
CA SER A 65 10.63 -19.99 -6.35
C SER A 65 10.85 -19.93 -4.83
N GLY A 66 10.16 -19.03 -4.12
CA GLY A 66 10.30 -18.80 -2.68
C GLY A 66 9.18 -19.46 -1.85
N PRO A 67 9.34 -19.52 -0.52
CA PRO A 67 8.35 -20.15 0.38
C PRO A 67 7.01 -19.40 0.47
N HIS A 68 6.96 -18.14 0.03
CA HIS A 68 5.79 -17.27 0.15
C HIS A 68 5.49 -16.59 -1.20
N PRO A 69 4.69 -17.23 -2.07
CA PRO A 69 4.47 -16.75 -3.42
C PRO A 69 3.61 -15.47 -3.45
N ILE A 70 3.95 -14.59 -4.39
CA ILE A 70 3.12 -13.45 -4.79
C ILE A 70 2.31 -13.89 -6.02
N THR A 71 0.99 -13.95 -5.89
CA THR A 71 0.07 -14.39 -6.95
C THR A 71 -0.65 -13.20 -7.58
N LEU A 72 -0.85 -13.24 -8.90
CA LEU A 72 -1.52 -12.18 -9.65
C LEU A 72 -2.91 -12.66 -10.09
N HIS A 73 -3.91 -11.81 -9.94
CA HIS A 73 -5.30 -12.07 -10.28
C HIS A 73 -5.86 -10.89 -11.07
N GLY A 74 -6.73 -11.20 -12.03
CA GLY A 74 -7.52 -10.19 -12.73
C GLY A 74 -8.41 -9.42 -11.76
N VAL A 75 -8.79 -8.21 -12.17
CA VAL A 75 -9.68 -7.36 -11.38
C VAL A 75 -11.07 -8.01 -11.29
N GLY A 76 -11.52 -8.33 -10.08
CA GLY A 76 -12.76 -9.08 -9.82
C GLY A 76 -12.59 -10.60 -9.75
N ASP A 77 -11.40 -11.13 -10.06
CA ASP A 77 -11.15 -12.58 -10.18
C ASP A 77 -10.41 -13.17 -8.97
N LEU A 78 -10.28 -12.40 -7.89
CA LEU A 78 -9.56 -12.84 -6.70
C LEU A 78 -10.29 -14.02 -6.02
N PRO A 79 -9.64 -15.19 -5.84
CA PRO A 79 -10.25 -16.32 -5.16
C PRO A 79 -10.37 -16.06 -3.64
N SER A 80 -11.18 -16.86 -2.97
CA SER A 80 -11.20 -16.88 -1.51
C SER A 80 -9.88 -17.41 -0.94
N LEU A 81 -9.16 -16.58 -0.17
CA LEU A 81 -7.80 -16.92 0.30
C LEU A 81 -7.76 -17.75 1.59
N GLN A 82 -8.91 -17.90 2.27
CA GLN A 82 -9.06 -18.64 3.53
C GLN A 82 -7.94 -18.30 4.55
N PRO A 83 -7.82 -17.03 4.96
CA PRO A 83 -6.75 -16.55 5.83
C PRO A 83 -6.88 -17.13 7.26
N THR A 84 -5.76 -17.47 7.89
CA THR A 84 -5.71 -17.96 9.28
C THR A 84 -4.57 -17.27 10.05
N PRO A 85 -4.53 -17.34 11.39
CA PRO A 85 -3.39 -16.82 12.16
C PRO A 85 -2.04 -17.40 11.73
N LEU A 86 -2.02 -18.69 11.36
CA LEU A 86 -0.81 -19.41 10.94
C LEU A 86 -0.50 -19.22 9.44
N SER A 87 -1.45 -18.75 8.65
CA SER A 87 -1.29 -18.51 7.22
C SER A 87 -2.04 -17.23 6.80
N PRO A 88 -1.57 -16.05 7.27
CA PRO A 88 -2.17 -14.78 6.92
C PRO A 88 -2.01 -14.49 5.42
N ALA A 89 -2.93 -13.68 4.87
CA ALA A 89 -2.90 -13.32 3.46
C ALA A 89 -3.10 -11.81 3.28
N LEU A 90 -2.15 -11.13 2.63
CA LEU A 90 -2.32 -9.74 2.21
C LEU A 90 -2.95 -9.70 0.82
N VAL A 91 -4.05 -8.97 0.70
CA VAL A 91 -4.62 -8.60 -0.61
C VAL A 91 -4.11 -7.22 -0.99
N VAL A 92 -3.44 -7.11 -2.14
CA VAL A 92 -3.07 -5.82 -2.74
C VAL A 92 -4.00 -5.54 -3.92
N ARG A 93 -4.68 -4.40 -3.91
CA ARG A 93 -5.63 -3.99 -4.93
C ARG A 93 -5.05 -2.83 -5.73
N ASP A 94 -4.74 -3.08 -7.00
CA ASP A 94 -4.25 -2.13 -7.98
C ASP A 94 -5.18 -2.14 -9.21
N CYS A 95 -6.42 -1.75 -8.97
CA CYS A 95 -7.53 -1.94 -9.90
C CYS A 95 -7.84 -0.72 -10.78
N GLY A 96 -7.04 0.36 -10.71
CA GLY A 96 -7.26 1.57 -11.50
C GLY A 96 -8.53 2.36 -11.15
N VAL A 97 -9.12 3.04 -12.14
CA VAL A 97 -10.13 4.12 -11.96
C VAL A 97 -11.54 3.60 -11.67
N HIS A 98 -11.84 2.34 -11.97
CA HIS A 98 -13.15 1.72 -11.72
C HIS A 98 -13.00 0.29 -11.14
N PRO A 99 -12.57 0.16 -9.88
CA PRO A 99 -12.54 -1.13 -9.23
C PRO A 99 -13.97 -1.69 -9.09
N PRO A 100 -14.20 -2.98 -9.41
CA PRO A 100 -15.41 -3.69 -8.97
C PRO A 100 -15.46 -3.74 -7.44
N ARG A 101 -16.57 -4.28 -6.92
CA ARG A 101 -16.87 -4.32 -5.48
C ARG A 101 -15.63 -4.76 -4.68
N ALA A 102 -15.29 -3.96 -3.68
CA ALA A 102 -14.03 -4.14 -2.96
C ALA A 102 -14.00 -5.46 -2.18
N THR A 103 -12.91 -6.23 -2.37
CA THR A 103 -12.52 -7.28 -1.42
C THR A 103 -12.42 -6.65 -0.04
N ALA A 104 -13.26 -7.10 0.89
CA ALA A 104 -13.29 -6.58 2.24
C ALA A 104 -12.09 -7.10 3.04
N ALA A 105 -11.52 -6.24 3.86
CA ALA A 105 -10.56 -6.67 4.86
C ALA A 105 -11.27 -7.55 5.90
N GLY A 106 -10.58 -8.59 6.35
CA GLY A 106 -11.08 -9.53 7.33
C GLY A 106 -9.99 -9.94 8.33
N PRO A 107 -10.33 -10.77 9.33
CA PRO A 107 -9.33 -11.37 10.22
C PRO A 107 -8.21 -12.02 9.41
N TRP A 108 -6.96 -11.64 9.70
CA TRP A 108 -5.74 -12.14 9.07
C TRP A 108 -5.66 -11.88 7.56
N GLN A 109 -6.56 -11.03 7.04
CA GLN A 109 -6.61 -10.57 5.66
C GLN A 109 -6.66 -9.05 5.59
N PRO A 110 -5.53 -8.36 5.84
CA PRO A 110 -5.40 -6.96 5.51
C PRO A 110 -5.59 -6.76 4.00
N VAL A 111 -6.14 -5.60 3.63
CA VAL A 111 -6.33 -5.22 2.22
C VAL A 111 -5.62 -3.89 2.01
N LEU A 112 -4.59 -3.86 1.16
CA LEU A 112 -3.93 -2.63 0.73
C LEU A 112 -4.51 -2.20 -0.62
N THR A 113 -5.19 -1.07 -0.66
CA THR A 113 -5.70 -0.47 -1.89
C THR A 113 -4.76 0.63 -2.36
N LEU A 114 -4.20 0.47 -3.55
CA LEU A 114 -3.36 1.45 -4.21
C LEU A 114 -4.23 2.42 -5.03
N LEU A 115 -4.10 3.71 -4.77
CA LEU A 115 -4.67 4.79 -5.53
C LEU A 115 -3.53 5.61 -6.15
N HIS A 116 -3.45 5.64 -7.49
CA HIS A 116 -2.44 6.44 -8.19
C HIS A 116 -2.74 7.95 -8.14
N HIS A 117 -4.02 8.30 -7.95
CA HIS A 117 -4.52 9.66 -7.76
C HIS A 117 -5.81 9.64 -6.95
N LEU A 118 -6.22 10.78 -6.38
CA LEU A 118 -7.49 10.88 -5.63
C LEU A 118 -8.69 11.07 -6.57
N GLY A 119 -9.20 9.97 -7.11
CA GLY A 119 -10.43 9.96 -7.90
C GLY A 119 -11.73 10.01 -7.06
N PRO A 120 -12.90 9.91 -7.70
CA PRO A 120 -14.22 10.02 -7.04
C PRO A 120 -14.46 9.02 -5.90
N ALA A 121 -13.87 7.83 -5.97
CA ALA A 121 -14.00 6.80 -4.93
C ALA A 121 -13.12 7.07 -3.70
N ALA A 122 -12.11 7.94 -3.81
CA ALA A 122 -11.08 8.11 -2.80
C ALA A 122 -11.62 8.59 -1.44
N PRO A 123 -12.52 9.59 -1.33
CA PRO A 123 -13.01 10.05 -0.03
C PRO A 123 -13.64 8.93 0.81
N ARG A 124 -14.39 8.03 0.17
CA ARG A 124 -14.98 6.87 0.87
C ARG A 124 -13.89 5.91 1.36
N LEU A 125 -12.95 5.55 0.50
CA LEU A 125 -11.85 4.64 0.83
C LEU A 125 -11.00 5.18 1.99
N LEU A 126 -10.64 6.46 1.92
CA LEU A 126 -9.88 7.16 2.95
C LEU A 126 -10.60 7.16 4.32
N ARG A 127 -11.91 7.43 4.36
CA ARG A 127 -12.69 7.41 5.62
C ARG A 127 -12.78 6.02 6.25
N THR A 128 -12.83 4.97 5.44
CA THR A 128 -12.97 3.59 5.92
C THR A 128 -11.65 2.90 6.22
N ALA A 129 -10.52 3.53 5.86
CA ALA A 129 -9.20 2.96 6.05
C ALA A 129 -8.79 3.02 7.54
N ALA A 130 -8.20 1.93 8.02
CA ALA A 130 -7.54 1.90 9.32
C ALA A 130 -6.15 2.55 9.27
N LEU A 131 -5.54 2.60 8.08
CA LEU A 131 -4.26 3.22 7.82
C LEU A 131 -4.25 3.84 6.42
N VAL A 132 -3.80 5.10 6.31
CA VAL A 132 -3.61 5.78 5.02
C VAL A 132 -2.15 6.18 4.85
N GLY A 133 -1.52 5.79 3.76
CA GLY A 133 -0.23 6.32 3.33
C GLY A 133 -0.45 7.37 2.23
N LEU A 134 0.05 8.59 2.44
CA LEU A 134 0.03 9.66 1.44
C LEU A 134 1.47 9.95 1.01
N GLN A 135 1.76 9.76 -0.28
CA GLN A 135 3.01 10.22 -0.87
C GLN A 135 2.87 11.65 -1.38
N ARG A 136 3.83 12.15 -2.16
CA ARG A 136 3.70 13.47 -2.79
C ARG A 136 2.35 13.59 -3.49
N LEU A 137 1.57 14.62 -3.18
CA LEU A 137 0.27 14.90 -3.81
C LEU A 137 0.30 16.24 -4.54
N SER A 138 -0.52 16.40 -5.57
CA SER A 138 -0.78 17.76 -6.09
C SER A 138 -1.48 18.62 -5.01
N PRO A 139 -1.42 19.97 -5.08
CA PRO A 139 -2.10 20.83 -4.11
C PRO A 139 -3.60 20.52 -3.98
N ALA A 140 -4.28 20.26 -5.11
CA ALA A 140 -5.70 19.90 -5.12
C ALA A 140 -5.97 18.57 -4.40
N GLU A 141 -5.14 17.55 -4.64
CA GLU A 141 -5.24 16.27 -3.93
C GLU A 141 -4.92 16.42 -2.44
N ALA A 142 -3.96 17.27 -2.08
CA ALA A 142 -3.64 17.57 -0.68
C ALA A 142 -4.83 18.20 0.05
N ASP A 143 -5.55 19.13 -0.59
CA ASP A 143 -6.77 19.72 -0.04
C ASP A 143 -7.88 18.66 0.15
N GLN A 144 -8.09 17.79 -0.84
CA GLN A 144 -9.06 16.69 -0.75
C GLN A 144 -8.71 15.71 0.37
N ALA A 145 -7.44 15.29 0.47
CA ALA A 145 -6.98 14.40 1.54
C ALA A 145 -7.12 15.06 2.91
N ALA A 146 -6.78 16.35 3.02
CA ALA A 146 -6.88 17.12 4.26
C ALA A 146 -8.33 17.20 4.77
N ALA A 147 -9.27 17.49 3.88
CA ALA A 147 -10.70 17.55 4.22
C ALA A 147 -11.23 16.21 4.74
N VAL A 148 -10.74 15.08 4.22
CA VAL A 148 -11.22 13.76 4.59
C VAL A 148 -10.55 13.22 5.86
N LEU A 149 -9.25 13.46 6.02
CA LEU A 149 -8.43 12.88 7.10
C LEU A 149 -8.22 13.84 8.29
N GLY A 150 -8.79 15.05 8.21
CA GLY A 150 -8.61 16.09 9.23
C GLY A 150 -7.15 16.53 9.37
N LEU A 151 -6.44 16.68 8.26
CA LEU A 151 -5.03 17.10 8.29
C LEU A 151 -4.92 18.57 8.70
N THR A 152 -3.90 18.89 9.48
CA THR A 152 -3.59 20.28 9.84
C THR A 152 -3.14 21.08 8.63
N ALA A 153 -3.20 22.41 8.71
CA ALA A 153 -2.70 23.28 7.66
C ALA A 153 -1.21 23.02 7.33
N ARG A 154 -0.40 22.70 8.35
CA ARG A 154 1.02 22.34 8.20
C ARG A 154 1.21 21.01 7.46
N GLU A 155 0.42 19.99 7.81
CA GLU A 155 0.48 18.69 7.14
C GLU A 155 0.06 18.78 5.69
N ARG A 156 -1.06 19.45 5.42
CA ARG A 156 -1.58 19.70 4.08
C ARG A 156 -0.56 20.44 3.20
N ALA A 157 0.02 21.53 3.71
CA ALA A 157 1.00 22.32 2.98
C ALA A 157 2.29 21.55 2.66
N ALA A 158 2.61 20.51 3.42
CA ALA A 158 3.82 19.73 3.21
C ALA A 158 3.65 18.54 2.26
N LEU A 159 2.42 18.13 1.93
CA LEU A 159 2.16 17.00 1.03
C LEU A 159 2.74 17.18 -0.38
N PRO A 160 2.64 18.37 -1.02
CA PRO A 160 3.27 18.60 -2.33
C PRO A 160 4.80 18.55 -2.30
N GLU A 161 5.39 18.84 -1.15
CA GLU A 161 6.84 18.93 -0.95
C GLU A 161 7.46 17.63 -0.44
N LEU A 162 6.68 16.55 -0.30
CA LEU A 162 7.23 15.27 0.15
C LEU A 162 8.29 14.75 -0.84
N PRO A 163 9.49 14.37 -0.36
CA PRO A 163 10.49 13.73 -1.22
C PRO A 163 9.99 12.41 -1.80
N ASP A 164 10.62 11.97 -2.89
CA ASP A 164 10.32 10.65 -3.45
C ASP A 164 10.68 9.55 -2.44
N GLY A 165 9.86 8.50 -2.37
CA GLY A 165 10.04 7.42 -1.40
C GLY A 165 9.61 7.77 0.03
N VAL A 166 9.19 9.01 0.32
CA VAL A 166 8.62 9.40 1.61
C VAL A 166 7.10 9.27 1.58
N THR A 167 6.55 8.66 2.63
CA THR A 167 5.10 8.49 2.82
C THR A 167 4.70 9.06 4.18
N LEU A 168 3.69 9.92 4.19
CA LEU A 168 2.98 10.32 5.41
C LEU A 168 1.93 9.25 5.74
N TRP A 169 2.19 8.48 6.79
CA TRP A 169 1.25 7.49 7.32
C TRP A 169 0.32 8.12 8.36
N CYS A 170 -0.98 7.92 8.16
CA CYS A 170 -2.07 8.45 8.96
C CYS A 170 -2.88 7.29 9.54
N ALA A 171 -2.95 7.19 10.87
CA ALA A 171 -3.76 6.21 11.59
C ALA A 171 -4.62 6.94 12.64
N GLY A 172 -5.89 7.21 12.33
CA GLY A 172 -6.72 8.07 13.18
C GLY A 172 -6.13 9.49 13.28
N PRO A 173 -5.77 10.00 14.46
CA PRO A 173 -5.05 11.28 14.62
C PRO A 173 -3.52 11.14 14.48
N ASP A 174 -2.97 9.93 14.54
CA ASP A 174 -1.52 9.73 14.54
C ASP A 174 -0.94 9.92 13.14
N ARG A 175 0.17 10.65 13.06
CA ARG A 175 0.84 11.01 11.80
C ARG A 175 2.32 10.72 11.91
N ARG A 176 2.86 9.94 10.97
CA ARG A 176 4.28 9.61 10.90
C ARG A 176 4.80 9.71 9.48
N ARG A 177 5.90 10.43 9.28
CA ARG A 177 6.63 10.41 8.02
C ARG A 177 7.59 9.25 8.03
N VAL A 178 7.53 8.44 6.98
CA VAL A 178 8.38 7.26 6.84
C VAL A 178 9.01 7.30 5.47
N THR A 179 10.33 7.21 5.46
CA THR A 179 11.11 6.98 4.24
C THR A 179 11.14 5.49 3.99
N THR A 180 10.76 5.04 2.80
CA THR A 180 10.86 3.64 2.39
C THR A 180 12.13 3.46 1.57
N PRO A 181 13.29 3.13 2.20
CA PRO A 181 14.48 2.75 1.44
C PRO A 181 14.20 1.44 0.71
N ALA A 182 14.85 1.22 -0.43
CA ALA A 182 14.94 -0.12 -1.03
C ALA A 182 16.31 -0.73 -0.71
N ASN A 183 16.34 -2.01 -0.39
CA ASN A 183 17.59 -2.76 -0.31
C ASN A 183 18.08 -3.17 -1.71
N ASP A 184 19.27 -3.78 -1.81
CA ASP A 184 19.87 -4.15 -3.10
C ASP A 184 19.02 -5.15 -3.90
N VAL A 185 18.35 -6.09 -3.22
CA VAL A 185 17.44 -7.06 -3.86
C VAL A 185 16.21 -6.36 -4.42
N GLU A 186 15.61 -5.47 -3.63
CA GLU A 186 14.44 -4.67 -4.02
C GLU A 186 14.79 -3.74 -5.19
N THR A 187 15.97 -3.11 -5.15
CA THR A 187 16.47 -2.22 -6.20
C THR A 187 16.84 -2.98 -7.47
N GLY A 188 17.43 -4.17 -7.35
CA GLY A 188 17.74 -5.02 -8.50
C GLY A 188 16.50 -5.52 -9.22
N LEU A 189 15.40 -5.77 -8.49
CA LEU A 189 14.15 -6.27 -9.06
C LEU A 189 13.24 -5.16 -9.60
N LEU A 190 13.17 -4.01 -8.92
CA LEU A 190 12.24 -2.93 -9.25
C LEU A 190 12.89 -1.70 -9.89
N GLY A 191 14.22 -1.59 -9.84
CA GLY A 191 14.93 -0.35 -10.10
C GLY A 191 14.70 0.71 -9.01
N ASN A 192 15.22 1.90 -9.26
CA ASN A 192 15.05 3.05 -8.37
C ASN A 192 13.57 3.48 -8.26
N PRO A 193 13.14 4.06 -7.12
CA PRO A 193 11.80 4.60 -6.97
C PRO A 193 11.52 5.64 -8.06
N ARG A 194 10.48 5.40 -8.86
CA ARG A 194 9.98 6.37 -9.86
C ARG A 194 8.48 6.54 -9.69
N ARG A 195 8.02 7.79 -9.62
CA ARG A 195 6.61 8.11 -9.84
C ARG A 195 6.39 8.23 -11.34
N ILE A 196 5.68 7.27 -11.93
CA ILE A 196 5.13 7.44 -13.27
C ILE A 196 3.82 8.22 -13.07
N GLY A 197 3.80 9.47 -13.53
CA GLY A 197 2.61 10.31 -13.57
C GLY A 197 1.62 9.87 -14.64
#